data_AF-A0AAV1ZF19-F1
#
_entry.id   AF-A0AAV1ZF19-F1
#
_cell.length_a   1.000
_cell.length_b   1.000
_cell.length_c   1.000
_cell.angle_alpha   90.00
_cell.angle_beta   90.00
_cell.angle_gamma   90.00
#
_symmetry.space_group_name_H-M   'P 1'
#
loop_
_entity.id
_entity.type
_entity.pdbx_description
1 polymer ?
#
loop_
_entity_poly.entity_id
_entity_poly.type
_entity_poly.pdbx_seq_one_letter_code
_entity_poly.pdbx_strand_id
1 'polypeptide(L)'
;MNFCLFETYEPEKHNPGIKSICTKVSQYGSRKAISARRMKFGSFACSDDHCKDISLANELMEVKFLPSGKQLETLCPKVLTFLECEKGFFECSGGSSLEDLASSSDLEKARVSKAMLSGMSFVRDLCDEDSSLHDDYIESVDCFRDFISVASRMCREDVFEPIQRFFEEVYPSVEDRGEAYAEISCLRDAFEVACIMDNLGDSCGSVAQRTAMTALEKLKDAIKSGSCAGVENAADLKSRFLDFLELEDEERSKVQGIFDLFKRRR
;
A
#
# COMPACT_ATOMS: atom_id res chain seq x y z
N MET A 1 7.28 -4.42 -8.58
CA MET A 1 5.89 -3.95 -8.75
C MET A 1 5.54 -2.98 -7.62
N ASN A 2 5.09 -1.77 -7.95
CA ASN A 2 4.53 -0.85 -6.95
C ASN A 2 3.05 -1.22 -6.74
N PHE A 3 2.69 -1.71 -5.55
CA PHE A 3 1.28 -1.80 -5.17
C PHE A 3 0.79 -0.38 -4.84
N CYS A 4 0.43 0.37 -5.88
CA CYS A 4 -0.17 1.69 -5.74
C CYS A 4 -1.70 1.54 -5.71
N LEU A 5 -2.22 1.07 -4.58
CA LEU A 5 -3.52 1.59 -4.16
C LEU A 5 -3.25 3.04 -3.72
N PHE A 6 -3.90 4.01 -4.35
CA PHE A 6 -3.79 5.45 -4.08
C PHE A 6 -2.50 6.14 -4.59
N GLU A 7 -2.29 6.20 -5.91
CA GLU A 7 -1.41 7.22 -6.51
C GLU A 7 -2.25 8.22 -7.31
N THR A 8 -2.57 9.36 -6.68
CA THR A 8 -3.19 10.49 -7.39
C THR A 8 -2.11 11.32 -8.07
N TYR A 9 -2.22 11.45 -9.38
CA TYR A 9 -1.42 12.30 -10.26
C TYR A 9 -1.56 13.80 -9.87
N GLU A 10 -0.46 14.46 -9.48
CA GLU A 10 -0.38 15.92 -9.35
C GLU A 10 0.38 16.52 -10.54
N PRO A 11 -0.19 17.48 -11.30
CA PRO A 11 0.58 18.32 -12.20
C PRO A 11 1.25 19.45 -11.39
N GLU A 12 2.57 19.54 -11.52
CA GLU A 12 3.51 20.55 -11.02
C GLU A 12 2.89 21.87 -10.47
N LYS A 13 3.04 22.11 -9.16
CA LYS A 13 3.69 23.29 -8.56
C LYS A 13 3.57 23.32 -7.02
N HIS A 14 4.73 23.39 -6.36
CA HIS A 14 4.96 23.78 -4.96
C HIS A 14 4.37 22.91 -3.82
N ASN A 15 4.92 21.70 -3.62
CA ASN A 15 5.19 21.16 -2.27
C ASN A 15 6.14 19.94 -2.35
N PRO A 16 7.35 19.92 -1.76
CA PRO A 16 8.31 18.82 -1.95
C PRO A 16 8.05 17.56 -1.09
N GLY A 17 6.87 17.41 -0.47
CA GLY A 17 6.67 16.51 0.67
C GLY A 17 5.86 15.22 0.47
N ILE A 18 5.12 15.04 -0.64
CA ILE A 18 4.27 13.85 -0.81
C ILE A 18 5.04 12.79 -1.61
N LYS A 19 6.05 12.17 -0.98
CA LYS A 19 6.68 10.96 -1.51
C LYS A 19 5.99 9.72 -0.94
N SER A 20 4.91 9.36 -1.61
CA SER A 20 4.47 8.00 -1.97
C SER A 20 5.09 6.81 -1.18
N ILE A 21 4.21 6.00 -0.59
CA ILE A 21 4.50 4.64 -0.10
C ILE A 21 5.07 3.76 -1.23
N CYS A 22 4.71 4.02 -2.49
CA CYS A 22 5.27 3.33 -3.66
C CYS A 22 6.76 3.62 -3.90
N THR A 23 7.31 4.73 -3.39
CA THR A 23 8.71 5.11 -3.69
C THR A 23 9.75 4.32 -2.89
N LYS A 24 9.39 3.77 -1.72
CA LYS A 24 10.40 3.11 -0.86
C LYS A 24 10.74 1.68 -1.27
N VAL A 25 9.84 0.96 -1.92
CA VAL A 25 10.18 -0.37 -2.48
C VAL A 25 11.10 -0.23 -3.70
N SER A 26 10.89 0.80 -4.53
CA SER A 26 11.78 1.13 -5.66
C SER A 26 13.20 1.57 -5.22
N GLN A 27 13.35 2.25 -4.07
CA GLN A 27 14.66 2.71 -3.60
C GLN A 27 15.60 1.61 -3.10
N TYR A 28 15.11 0.41 -2.80
CA TYR A 28 15.97 -0.74 -2.49
C TYR A 28 16.75 -1.23 -3.72
N GLY A 29 16.28 -0.92 -4.94
CA GLY A 29 16.99 -1.24 -6.18
C GLY A 29 18.02 -0.18 -6.64
N SER A 30 18.21 0.94 -5.92
CA SER A 30 18.98 2.09 -6.47
C SER A 30 19.99 2.76 -5.54
N ARG A 31 20.34 2.22 -4.36
CA ARG A 31 21.44 2.78 -3.56
C ARG A 31 22.32 1.73 -2.87
N LYS A 32 23.41 1.34 -3.54
CA LYS A 32 24.81 1.42 -3.07
C LYS A 32 25.78 0.94 -4.16
N ALA A 33 26.12 1.84 -5.08
CA ALA A 33 27.46 1.83 -5.68
C ALA A 33 28.42 2.43 -4.65
N ILE A 34 28.91 1.61 -3.71
CA ILE A 34 30.02 1.99 -2.83
C ILE A 34 31.17 1.00 -3.08
N SER A 35 32.21 1.54 -3.69
CA SER A 35 33.62 1.12 -3.60
C SER A 35 33.95 -0.31 -4.01
N ALA A 36 34.44 -0.42 -5.24
CA ALA A 36 35.14 -1.58 -5.76
C ALA A 36 36.37 -1.94 -4.90
N ARG A 37 36.25 -3.03 -4.12
CA ARG A 37 37.39 -3.87 -3.75
C ARG A 37 37.05 -5.33 -4.03
N ARG A 38 37.80 -5.89 -4.97
CA ARG A 38 37.83 -7.28 -5.45
C ARG A 38 37.46 -8.32 -4.38
N MET A 39 36.39 -9.06 -4.62
CA MET A 39 36.26 -10.47 -4.22
C MET A 39 35.73 -11.29 -5.41
N LYS A 40 36.16 -12.55 -5.43
CA LYS A 40 36.30 -13.46 -6.57
C LYS A 40 34.97 -14.06 -7.04
N PHE A 41 34.88 -14.29 -8.36
CA PHE A 41 34.14 -15.35 -9.07
C PHE A 41 33.07 -16.12 -8.25
N GLY A 42 31.80 -15.78 -8.50
CA GLY A 42 30.62 -16.54 -8.08
C GLY A 42 29.34 -15.70 -8.22
N SER A 43 28.44 -16.12 -9.11
CA SER A 43 27.10 -15.56 -9.40
C SER A 43 27.01 -14.29 -10.27
N PHE A 44 27.07 -14.50 -11.59
CA PHE A 44 26.33 -13.70 -12.58
C PHE A 44 24.86 -14.20 -12.71
N ALA A 45 24.39 -15.10 -11.84
CA ALA A 45 23.20 -15.92 -12.08
C ALA A 45 21.89 -15.34 -11.52
N CYS A 46 21.93 -14.25 -10.75
CA CYS A 46 20.76 -13.62 -10.13
C CYS A 46 20.75 -12.12 -10.45
N SER A 47 20.54 -11.75 -11.72
CA SER A 47 20.39 -10.34 -12.10
C SER A 47 18.92 -9.97 -12.23
N ASP A 48 18.51 -8.90 -11.55
CA ASP A 48 17.18 -8.27 -11.62
C ASP A 48 16.86 -7.72 -13.02
N ASP A 49 17.89 -7.46 -13.82
CA ASP A 49 17.74 -6.85 -15.15
C ASP A 49 16.91 -7.69 -16.12
N HIS A 50 16.70 -8.98 -15.82
CA HIS A 50 15.88 -9.87 -16.65
C HIS A 50 14.38 -9.81 -16.38
N CYS A 51 13.95 -9.35 -15.21
CA CYS A 51 12.52 -9.26 -14.86
C CYS A 51 11.91 -7.89 -15.19
N LYS A 52 12.74 -6.89 -15.52
CA LYS A 52 12.30 -5.53 -15.83
C LYS A 52 11.49 -5.49 -17.13
N ASP A 53 10.18 -5.38 -16.99
CA ASP A 53 9.25 -5.13 -18.09
C ASP A 53 8.70 -3.69 -18.02
N ILE A 54 9.40 -2.77 -18.68
CA ILE A 54 8.99 -1.36 -18.76
C ILE A 54 7.66 -1.23 -19.51
N SER A 55 7.37 -2.12 -20.48
CA SER A 55 6.11 -2.09 -21.22
C SER A 55 4.94 -2.40 -20.29
N LEU A 56 5.04 -3.47 -19.51
CA LEU A 56 4.04 -3.84 -18.52
C LEU A 56 3.84 -2.73 -17.49
N ALA A 57 4.91 -2.13 -17.00
CA ALA A 57 4.82 -1.00 -16.06
C ALA A 57 4.04 0.17 -16.69
N ASN A 58 4.30 0.52 -17.94
CA ASN A 58 3.58 1.58 -18.64
C ASN A 58 2.09 1.23 -18.85
N GLU A 59 1.77 0.00 -19.27
CA GLU A 59 0.39 -0.47 -19.42
C GLU A 59 -0.40 -0.40 -18.10
N LEU A 60 0.23 -0.79 -16.98
CA LEU A 60 -0.38 -0.69 -15.65
C LEU A 60 -0.60 0.77 -15.21
N MET A 61 0.35 1.66 -15.52
CA MET A 61 0.22 3.10 -15.24
C MET A 61 -0.90 3.73 -16.07
N GLU A 62 -1.06 3.35 -17.33
CA GLU A 62 -2.14 3.82 -18.21
C GLU A 62 -3.53 3.50 -17.65
N VAL A 63 -3.68 2.32 -17.03
CA VAL A 63 -4.91 1.91 -16.35
C VAL A 63 -4.95 2.29 -14.87
N LYS A 64 -3.97 3.07 -14.40
CA LYS A 64 -3.82 3.49 -12.99
C LYS A 64 -3.93 2.33 -11.99
N PHE A 65 -3.40 1.16 -12.37
CA PHE A 65 -3.50 -0.08 -11.60
C PHE A 65 -4.92 -0.55 -11.27
N LEU A 66 -5.93 -0.07 -12.01
CA LEU A 66 -7.34 -0.46 -11.85
C LEU A 66 -7.92 -0.94 -13.19
N PRO A 67 -7.39 -2.02 -13.79
CA PRO A 67 -7.84 -2.50 -15.10
C PRO A 67 -9.33 -2.88 -15.11
N SER A 68 -10.06 -2.53 -16.17
CA SER A 68 -11.41 -3.09 -16.36
C SER A 68 -11.34 -4.61 -16.59
N GLY A 69 -12.48 -5.31 -16.57
CA GLY A 69 -12.50 -6.77 -16.77
C GLY A 69 -11.81 -7.24 -18.06
N LYS A 70 -12.07 -6.56 -19.18
CA LYS A 70 -11.38 -6.85 -20.46
C LYS A 70 -9.88 -6.59 -20.39
N GLN A 71 -9.46 -5.58 -19.62
CA GLN A 71 -8.04 -5.28 -19.42
C GLN A 71 -7.37 -6.34 -18.54
N LEU A 72 -8.08 -6.87 -17.52
CA LEU A 72 -7.59 -7.97 -16.70
C LEU A 72 -7.28 -9.22 -17.53
N GLU A 73 -8.16 -9.63 -18.44
CA GLU A 73 -7.91 -10.78 -19.33
C GLU A 73 -6.56 -10.66 -20.08
N THR A 74 -6.20 -9.44 -20.50
CA THR A 74 -4.95 -9.17 -21.22
C THR A 74 -3.74 -9.01 -20.29
N LEU A 75 -3.94 -8.37 -19.13
CA LEU A 75 -2.86 -8.02 -18.20
C LEU A 75 -2.49 -9.17 -17.27
N CYS A 76 -3.44 -10.00 -16.85
CA CYS A 76 -3.22 -11.06 -15.87
C CYS A 76 -2.08 -12.02 -16.26
N PRO A 77 -2.01 -12.57 -17.48
CA PRO A 77 -0.89 -13.42 -17.88
C PRO A 77 0.47 -12.72 -17.79
N LYS A 78 0.53 -11.43 -18.19
CA LYS A 78 1.76 -10.62 -18.15
C LYS A 78 2.20 -10.37 -16.72
N VAL A 79 1.27 -9.94 -15.86
CA VAL A 79 1.53 -9.64 -14.45
C VAL A 79 1.95 -10.90 -13.69
N LEU A 80 1.26 -12.02 -13.88
CA LEU A 80 1.62 -13.28 -13.24
C LEU A 80 3.02 -13.75 -13.66
N THR A 81 3.36 -13.64 -14.95
CA THR A 81 4.70 -13.96 -15.46
C THR A 81 5.77 -13.08 -14.82
N PHE A 82 5.50 -11.77 -14.73
CA PHE A 82 6.40 -10.82 -14.06
C PHE A 82 6.60 -11.17 -12.58
N LEU A 83 5.52 -11.48 -11.85
CA LEU A 83 5.59 -11.83 -10.43
C LEU A 83 6.35 -13.13 -10.17
N GLU A 84 6.23 -14.13 -11.03
CA GLU A 84 7.04 -15.36 -10.93
C GLU A 84 8.52 -15.09 -11.20
N CYS A 85 8.84 -14.19 -12.15
CA CYS A 85 10.22 -13.77 -12.40
C CYS A 85 10.83 -13.09 -11.16
N GLU A 86 10.11 -12.13 -10.59
CA GLU A 86 10.51 -11.45 -9.35
C GLU A 86 10.69 -12.45 -8.21
N LYS A 87 9.75 -13.40 -8.04
CA LYS A 87 9.86 -14.45 -7.01
C LYS A 87 11.17 -15.22 -7.18
N GLY A 88 11.47 -15.66 -8.41
CA GLY A 88 12.71 -16.36 -8.73
C GLY A 88 13.96 -15.54 -8.39
N PHE A 89 13.95 -14.23 -8.64
CA PHE A 89 15.06 -13.33 -8.27
C PHE A 89 15.29 -13.27 -6.76
N PHE A 90 14.22 -13.13 -5.96
CA PHE A 90 14.31 -13.10 -4.49
C PHE A 90 14.85 -14.41 -3.92
N GLU A 91 14.43 -15.54 -4.48
CA GLU A 91 14.86 -16.88 -4.03
C GLU A 91 16.31 -17.20 -4.46
N CYS A 92 16.77 -16.60 -5.57
CA CYS A 92 18.12 -16.82 -6.12
C CYS A 92 19.23 -16.32 -5.18
N SER A 93 18.98 -15.27 -4.40
CA SER A 93 20.00 -14.59 -3.58
C SER A 93 20.44 -15.35 -2.31
N GLY A 94 19.85 -16.50 -2.00
CA GLY A 94 20.19 -17.25 -0.79
C GLY A 94 19.73 -18.72 -0.75
N GLY A 95 19.18 -19.26 -1.84
CA GLY A 95 18.68 -20.64 -1.89
C GLY A 95 17.54 -20.95 -0.94
N SER A 96 16.96 -19.92 -0.32
CA SER A 96 15.80 -20.00 0.58
C SER A 96 14.56 -19.62 -0.21
N SER A 97 13.45 -20.32 0.03
CA SER A 97 12.17 -19.96 -0.59
C SER A 97 11.67 -18.61 -0.06
N LEU A 98 10.77 -17.96 -0.80
CA LEU A 98 10.16 -16.71 -0.35
C LEU A 98 9.39 -16.91 0.97
N GLU A 99 8.82 -18.10 1.17
CA GLU A 99 8.14 -18.54 2.38
C GLU A 99 9.10 -18.68 3.57
N ASP A 100 10.31 -19.21 3.35
CA ASP A 100 11.36 -19.27 4.38
C ASP A 100 11.83 -17.86 4.76
N LEU A 101 12.02 -16.99 3.76
CA LEU A 101 12.41 -15.60 3.98
C LEU A 101 11.35 -14.83 4.77
N ALA A 102 10.07 -15.07 4.49
CA ALA A 102 8.94 -14.50 5.25
C ALA A 102 8.95 -14.93 6.73
N SER A 103 9.54 -16.07 7.06
CA SER A 103 9.69 -16.59 8.42
C SER A 103 11.07 -16.29 9.03
N SER A 104 11.90 -15.50 8.34
CA SER A 104 13.26 -15.18 8.79
C SER A 104 13.29 -14.38 10.09
N SER A 105 14.37 -14.54 10.86
CA SER A 105 14.69 -13.69 12.00
C SER A 105 15.15 -12.28 11.59
N ASP A 106 15.56 -12.10 10.33
CA ASP A 106 15.82 -10.79 9.75
C ASP A 106 14.47 -10.10 9.49
N LEU A 107 14.12 -9.14 10.37
CA LEU A 107 12.84 -8.44 10.34
C LEU A 107 12.58 -7.76 9.00
N GLU A 108 13.61 -7.24 8.33
CA GLU A 108 13.43 -6.53 7.07
C GLU A 108 13.16 -7.50 5.93
N LYS A 109 13.93 -8.60 5.86
CA LYS A 109 13.67 -9.66 4.88
C LYS A 109 12.29 -10.29 5.08
N ALA A 110 11.95 -10.64 6.32
CA ALA A 110 10.65 -11.20 6.65
C ALA A 110 9.50 -10.27 6.25
N ARG A 111 9.66 -8.96 6.47
CA ARG A 111 8.68 -7.95 6.08
C ARG A 111 8.50 -7.88 4.56
N VAL A 112 9.59 -7.73 3.82
CA VAL A 112 9.55 -7.61 2.36
C VAL A 112 8.97 -8.88 1.74
N SER A 113 9.39 -10.06 2.21
CA SER A 113 8.88 -11.34 1.70
C SER A 113 7.40 -11.56 2.02
N LYS A 114 6.92 -11.18 3.21
CA LYS A 114 5.47 -11.21 3.53
C LYS A 114 4.66 -10.29 2.64
N ALA A 115 5.15 -9.06 2.42
CA ALA A 115 4.49 -8.10 1.53
C ALA A 115 4.42 -8.63 0.10
N MET A 116 5.50 -9.25 -0.39
CA MET A 116 5.55 -9.87 -1.72
C MET A 116 4.58 -11.05 -1.84
N LEU A 117 4.59 -12.00 -0.89
CA LEU A 117 3.65 -13.13 -0.87
C LEU A 117 2.20 -12.65 -0.84
N SER A 118 1.91 -11.65 -0.01
CA SER A 118 0.58 -11.04 0.10
C SER A 118 0.12 -10.44 -1.22
N GLY A 119 1.02 -9.68 -1.87
CA GLY A 119 0.76 -9.09 -3.18
C GLY A 119 0.56 -10.14 -4.29
N MET A 120 1.42 -11.17 -4.32
CA MET A 120 1.29 -12.26 -5.29
C MET A 120 -0.02 -13.05 -5.10
N SER A 121 -0.39 -13.36 -3.86
CA SER A 121 -1.66 -14.02 -3.56
C SER A 121 -2.84 -13.17 -4.00
N PHE A 122 -2.83 -11.86 -3.70
CA PHE A 122 -3.88 -10.95 -4.12
C PHE A 122 -4.04 -10.90 -5.64
N VAL A 123 -2.94 -10.78 -6.39
CA VAL A 123 -2.99 -10.74 -7.86
C VAL A 123 -3.47 -12.07 -8.43
N ARG A 124 -3.04 -13.20 -7.87
CA ARG A 124 -3.54 -14.52 -8.30
C ARG A 124 -5.04 -14.63 -8.10
N ASP A 125 -5.56 -14.26 -6.93
CA ASP A 125 -6.99 -14.28 -6.67
C ASP A 125 -7.74 -13.32 -7.61
N LEU A 126 -7.20 -12.13 -7.86
CA LEU A 126 -7.80 -11.16 -8.79
C LEU A 126 -7.81 -11.67 -10.25
N CYS A 127 -6.85 -12.51 -10.62
CA CYS A 127 -6.71 -13.06 -11.97
C CYS A 127 -7.33 -14.44 -12.17
N ASP A 128 -7.84 -15.04 -11.10
CA ASP A 128 -8.53 -16.33 -11.13
C ASP A 128 -10.02 -16.10 -11.35
N GLU A 129 -10.52 -16.48 -12.53
CA GLU A 129 -11.93 -16.30 -12.94
C GLU A 129 -12.91 -17.06 -12.03
N ASP A 130 -12.45 -18.09 -11.32
CA ASP A 130 -13.28 -18.86 -10.38
C ASP A 130 -13.26 -18.27 -8.96
N SER A 131 -12.51 -17.17 -8.74
CA SER A 131 -12.37 -16.57 -7.42
C SER A 131 -13.46 -15.54 -7.14
N SER A 132 -14.00 -15.57 -5.92
CA SER A 132 -14.96 -14.57 -5.46
C SER A 132 -14.40 -13.14 -5.49
N LEU A 133 -13.08 -12.96 -5.38
CA LEU A 133 -12.47 -11.63 -5.46
C LEU A 133 -12.49 -11.10 -6.90
N HIS A 134 -12.29 -11.98 -7.88
CA HIS A 134 -12.39 -11.62 -9.29
C HIS A 134 -13.82 -11.18 -9.61
N ASP A 135 -14.81 -11.99 -9.27
CA ASP A 135 -16.24 -11.67 -9.50
C ASP A 135 -16.63 -10.32 -8.89
N ASP A 136 -16.36 -10.15 -7.59
CA ASP A 136 -16.65 -8.93 -6.83
C ASP A 136 -15.90 -7.70 -7.43
N TYR A 137 -14.70 -7.89 -7.98
CA TYR A 137 -13.95 -6.83 -8.64
C TYR A 137 -14.56 -6.44 -9.98
N ILE A 138 -14.86 -7.40 -10.84
CA ILE A 138 -15.45 -7.15 -12.17
C ILE A 138 -16.78 -6.43 -12.04
N GLU A 139 -17.60 -6.79 -11.04
CA GLU A 139 -18.88 -6.15 -10.78
C GLU A 139 -18.73 -4.67 -10.36
N SER A 140 -17.65 -4.32 -9.66
CA SER A 140 -17.50 -3.03 -8.99
C SER A 140 -16.48 -2.07 -9.61
N VAL A 141 -15.55 -2.56 -10.43
CA VAL A 141 -14.37 -1.81 -10.87
C VAL A 141 -14.71 -0.53 -11.64
N ASP A 142 -15.74 -0.56 -12.48
CA ASP A 142 -16.11 0.60 -13.29
C ASP A 142 -16.57 1.78 -12.40
N CYS A 143 -17.39 1.51 -11.37
CA CYS A 143 -17.77 2.53 -10.40
C CYS A 143 -16.57 2.98 -9.56
N PHE A 144 -15.77 2.02 -9.06
CA PHE A 144 -14.62 2.32 -8.22
C PHE A 144 -13.61 3.24 -8.92
N ARG A 145 -13.35 3.04 -10.22
CA ARG A 145 -12.42 3.85 -11.02
C ARG A 145 -12.83 5.32 -11.10
N ASP A 146 -14.12 5.58 -11.31
CA ASP A 146 -14.63 6.95 -11.40
C ASP A 146 -14.67 7.59 -10.01
N PHE A 147 -15.11 6.82 -9.02
CA PHE A 147 -15.24 7.26 -7.63
C PHE A 147 -13.90 7.63 -7.00
N ILE A 148 -12.87 6.77 -7.11
CA ILE A 148 -11.64 6.89 -6.31
C ILE A 148 -10.93 8.22 -6.52
N SER A 149 -10.95 8.76 -7.74
CA SER A 149 -10.28 10.03 -8.05
C SER A 149 -10.95 11.23 -7.37
N VAL A 150 -12.28 11.22 -7.26
CA VAL A 150 -13.07 12.28 -6.62
C VAL A 150 -13.01 12.10 -5.10
N ALA A 151 -13.23 10.87 -4.64
CA ALA A 151 -13.24 10.51 -3.23
C ALA A 151 -11.91 10.80 -2.55
N SER A 152 -10.77 10.46 -3.17
CA SER A 152 -9.45 10.76 -2.60
C SER A 152 -9.25 12.26 -2.38
N ARG A 153 -9.72 13.12 -3.29
CA ARG A 153 -9.61 14.57 -3.10
C ARG A 153 -10.50 15.05 -1.96
N MET A 154 -11.77 14.66 -1.96
CA MET A 154 -12.73 15.07 -0.92
C MET A 154 -12.30 14.59 0.45
N CYS A 155 -12.00 13.30 0.59
CA CYS A 155 -11.56 12.72 1.86
C CYS A 155 -10.26 13.35 2.37
N ARG A 156 -9.32 13.71 1.49
CA ARG A 156 -8.10 14.42 1.91
C ARG A 156 -8.42 15.79 2.51
N GLU A 157 -9.38 16.51 1.94
CA GLU A 157 -9.83 17.81 2.45
C GLU A 157 -10.57 17.62 3.79
N ASP A 158 -11.47 16.64 3.87
CA ASP A 158 -12.30 16.37 5.04
C ASP A 158 -11.49 15.91 6.26
N VAL A 159 -10.42 15.12 6.07
CA VAL A 159 -9.56 14.65 7.17
C VAL A 159 -8.52 15.68 7.62
N PHE A 160 -8.28 16.73 6.82
CA PHE A 160 -7.22 17.70 7.13
C PHE A 160 -7.49 18.45 8.43
N GLU A 161 -8.69 19.01 8.60
CA GLU A 161 -9.03 19.82 9.77
C GLU A 161 -9.06 19.01 11.08
N PRO A 162 -9.69 17.81 11.16
CA PRO A 162 -9.64 17.00 12.37
C PRO A 162 -8.22 16.59 12.77
N ILE A 163 -7.38 16.23 11.80
CA ILE A 163 -5.97 15.90 12.06
C ILE A 163 -5.22 17.13 12.59
N GLN A 164 -5.38 18.29 11.94
CA GLN A 164 -4.72 19.51 12.37
C GLN A 164 -5.13 19.88 13.81
N ARG A 165 -6.43 19.86 14.12
CA ARG A 165 -6.93 20.19 15.47
C ARG A 165 -6.39 19.22 16.52
N PHE A 166 -6.35 17.92 16.23
CA PHE A 166 -5.77 16.93 17.14
C PHE A 166 -4.30 17.23 17.46
N PHE A 167 -3.47 17.51 16.45
CA PHE A 167 -2.06 17.81 16.69
C PHE A 167 -1.83 19.18 17.32
N GLU A 168 -2.71 20.15 17.12
CA GLU A 168 -2.67 21.43 17.85
C GLU A 168 -2.95 21.25 19.35
N GLU A 169 -3.84 20.31 19.71
CA GLU A 169 -4.13 19.97 21.10
C GLU A 169 -3.00 19.16 21.75
N VAL A 170 -2.46 18.18 21.04
CA VAL A 170 -1.42 17.29 21.58
C VAL A 170 -0.04 17.94 21.59
N TYR A 171 0.27 18.77 20.59
CA TYR A 171 1.57 19.42 20.41
C TYR A 171 1.39 20.95 20.32
N PRO A 172 1.27 21.65 21.45
CA PRO A 172 1.01 23.07 21.46
C PRO A 172 2.13 23.91 20.82
N SER A 173 3.38 23.42 20.85
CA SER A 173 4.51 24.09 20.21
C SER A 173 4.66 23.72 18.72
N VAL A 174 5.23 24.61 17.91
CA VAL A 174 5.46 24.37 16.47
C VAL A 174 6.66 23.44 16.25
N GLU A 175 7.63 23.46 17.16
CA GLU A 175 8.85 22.65 17.09
C GLU A 175 8.51 21.17 17.30
N ASP A 176 7.67 20.84 18.28
CA ASP A 176 7.23 19.46 18.52
C ASP A 176 6.38 18.90 17.36
N ARG A 177 5.63 19.77 16.66
CA ARG A 177 4.85 19.39 15.46
C ARG A 177 5.71 18.97 14.28
N GLY A 178 6.92 19.55 14.15
CA GLY A 178 7.87 19.16 13.11
C GLY A 178 8.38 17.73 13.30
N GLU A 179 8.51 17.29 14.55
CA GLU A 179 8.94 15.94 14.92
C GLU A 179 7.80 14.92 14.77
N ALA A 180 6.55 15.37 14.89
CA ALA A 180 5.34 14.54 14.75
C ALA A 180 4.98 14.18 13.29
N TYR A 181 5.81 14.49 12.29
CA TYR A 181 5.50 14.26 10.88
C TYR A 181 5.10 12.80 10.57
N ALA A 182 5.81 11.82 11.14
CA ALA A 182 5.50 10.41 10.95
C ALA A 182 4.12 10.03 11.55
N GLU A 183 3.76 10.64 12.67
CA GLU A 183 2.47 10.45 13.34
C GLU A 183 1.33 11.09 12.56
N ILE A 184 1.52 12.33 12.09
CA ILE A 184 0.58 13.05 11.23
C ILE A 184 0.30 12.24 9.97
N SER A 185 1.34 11.77 9.29
CA SER A 185 1.18 10.96 8.08
C SER A 185 0.47 9.64 8.37
N CYS A 186 0.79 8.99 9.49
CA CYS A 186 0.14 7.74 9.87
C CYS A 186 -1.36 7.91 10.12
N LEU A 187 -1.76 8.92 10.91
CA LEU A 187 -3.18 9.18 11.20
C LEU A 187 -3.93 9.65 9.95
N ARG A 188 -3.34 10.57 9.17
CA ARG A 188 -3.95 11.09 7.95
C ARG A 188 -4.23 9.98 6.95
N ASP A 189 -3.23 9.16 6.64
CA ASP A 189 -3.38 8.14 5.59
C ASP A 189 -4.40 7.06 6.00
N ALA A 190 -4.42 6.66 7.28
CA ALA A 190 -5.43 5.73 7.79
C ALA A 190 -6.84 6.33 7.80
N PHE A 191 -6.97 7.60 8.17
CA PHE A 191 -8.28 8.28 8.23
C PHE A 191 -8.82 8.62 6.84
N GLU A 192 -7.96 8.99 5.90
CA GLU A 192 -8.32 9.18 4.48
C GLU A 192 -8.85 7.88 3.89
N VAL A 193 -8.19 6.75 4.14
CA VAL A 193 -8.69 5.43 3.70
C VAL A 193 -10.02 5.09 4.35
N ALA A 194 -10.23 5.40 5.63
CA ALA A 194 -11.50 5.17 6.29
C ALA A 194 -12.65 5.99 5.65
N CYS A 195 -12.41 7.28 5.38
CA CYS A 195 -13.36 8.12 4.66
C CYS A 195 -13.68 7.58 3.26
N ILE A 196 -12.66 7.11 2.52
CA ILE A 196 -12.87 6.54 1.17
C ILE A 196 -13.73 5.28 1.26
N MET A 197 -13.47 4.39 2.22
CA MET A 197 -14.21 3.14 2.37
C MET A 197 -15.66 3.35 2.78
N ASP A 198 -15.94 4.36 3.61
CA ASP A 198 -17.30 4.71 4.02
C ASP A 198 -18.09 5.26 2.81
N ASN A 199 -17.54 6.25 2.12
CA ASN A 199 -18.14 6.86 0.93
C ASN A 199 -18.29 5.87 -0.25
N LEU A 200 -17.42 4.86 -0.34
CA LEU A 200 -17.45 3.87 -1.41
C LEU A 200 -18.70 2.97 -1.31
N GLY A 201 -19.09 2.59 -0.09
CA GLY A 201 -20.31 1.80 0.12
C GLY A 201 -21.56 2.54 -0.33
N ASP A 202 -21.64 3.83 0.00
CA ASP A 202 -22.77 4.68 -0.36
C ASP A 202 -22.83 4.98 -1.87
N SER A 203 -21.67 5.13 -2.51
CA SER A 203 -21.58 5.53 -3.92
C SER A 203 -21.61 4.36 -4.90
N CYS A 204 -20.93 3.27 -4.57
CA CYS A 204 -20.72 2.12 -5.45
C CYS A 204 -21.35 0.82 -4.93
N GLY A 205 -22.02 0.87 -3.78
CA GLY A 205 -22.69 -0.28 -3.18
C GLY A 205 -21.78 -1.15 -2.30
N SER A 206 -22.41 -2.06 -1.56
CA SER A 206 -21.74 -2.90 -0.57
C SER A 206 -20.77 -3.92 -1.18
N VAL A 207 -20.98 -4.32 -2.44
CA VAL A 207 -20.02 -5.19 -3.16
C VAL A 207 -18.70 -4.45 -3.34
N ALA A 208 -18.70 -3.22 -3.89
CA ALA A 208 -17.49 -2.42 -4.07
C ALA A 208 -16.73 -2.18 -2.75
N GLN A 209 -17.47 -1.85 -1.69
CA GLN A 209 -16.90 -1.68 -0.34
C GLN A 209 -16.25 -2.98 0.17
N ARG A 210 -16.94 -4.12 0.04
CA ARG A 210 -16.41 -5.43 0.42
C ARG A 210 -15.17 -5.80 -0.39
N THR A 211 -15.16 -5.57 -1.71
CA THR A 211 -14.01 -5.81 -2.58
C THR A 211 -12.80 -5.01 -2.11
N ALA A 212 -12.99 -3.71 -1.86
CA ALA A 212 -11.91 -2.83 -1.43
C ALA A 212 -11.38 -3.22 -0.04
N MET A 213 -12.26 -3.57 0.90
CA MET A 213 -11.87 -4.09 2.21
C MET A 213 -11.08 -5.40 2.11
N THR A 214 -11.54 -6.33 1.26
CA THR A 214 -10.84 -7.60 1.00
C THR A 214 -9.45 -7.35 0.43
N ALA A 215 -9.32 -6.40 -0.49
CA ALA A 215 -8.03 -6.00 -1.05
C ALA A 215 -7.09 -5.42 0.04
N LEU A 216 -7.59 -4.51 0.88
CA LEU A 216 -6.81 -3.95 1.99
C LEU A 216 -6.35 -5.03 2.99
N GLU A 217 -7.24 -5.98 3.32
CA GLU A 217 -6.91 -7.08 4.23
C GLU A 217 -5.85 -8.02 3.65
N LYS A 218 -5.97 -8.37 2.36
CA LYS A 218 -4.98 -9.19 1.65
C LYS A 218 -3.64 -8.45 1.53
N LEU A 219 -3.65 -7.13 1.36
CA LEU A 219 -2.44 -6.31 1.20
C LEU A 219 -1.93 -5.70 2.51
N LYS A 220 -2.49 -6.06 3.67
CA LYS A 220 -2.14 -5.46 4.97
C LYS A 220 -0.65 -5.49 5.28
N ASP A 221 0.08 -6.53 4.89
CA ASP A 221 1.51 -6.63 5.19
C ASP A 221 2.36 -5.70 4.30
N ALA A 222 1.88 -5.39 3.09
CA ALA A 222 2.43 -4.32 2.27
C ALA A 222 2.10 -2.93 2.87
N ILE A 223 0.86 -2.73 3.33
CA ILE A 223 0.41 -1.46 3.93
C ILE A 223 1.15 -1.14 5.23
N LYS A 224 1.33 -2.11 6.13
CA LYS A 224 2.10 -1.97 7.38
C LYS A 224 3.54 -1.52 7.15
N SER A 225 4.09 -1.80 5.97
CA SER A 225 5.44 -1.39 5.61
C SER A 225 5.54 0.10 5.24
N GLY A 226 4.39 0.78 5.11
CA GLY A 226 4.23 2.19 4.75
C GLY A 226 4.13 3.14 5.95
N SER A 227 3.10 3.99 5.95
CA SER A 227 3.05 5.29 6.66
C SER A 227 3.21 5.24 8.17
N CYS A 228 2.80 4.15 8.83
CA CYS A 228 2.91 4.00 10.28
C CYS A 228 4.19 3.25 10.73
N ALA A 229 5.06 2.82 9.81
CA ALA A 229 6.20 1.97 10.14
C ALA A 229 7.23 2.63 11.08
N GLY A 230 7.30 3.98 11.08
CA GLY A 230 8.19 4.77 11.92
C GLY A 230 7.58 5.28 13.23
N VAL A 231 6.33 4.95 13.53
CA VAL A 231 5.63 5.44 14.72
C VAL A 231 5.83 4.46 15.88
N GLU A 232 6.52 4.89 16.94
CA GLU A 232 6.86 4.01 18.06
C GLU A 232 5.62 3.49 18.81
N ASN A 233 4.63 4.36 19.05
CA ASN A 233 3.43 4.02 19.82
C ASN A 233 2.13 4.26 19.03
N ALA A 234 2.04 3.67 17.83
CA ALA A 234 0.89 3.84 16.94
C ALA A 234 -0.46 3.43 17.58
N ALA A 235 -0.45 2.53 18.57
CA ALA A 235 -1.66 2.11 19.27
C ALA A 235 -2.23 3.20 20.19
N ASP A 236 -1.36 3.87 20.95
CA ASP A 236 -1.74 5.00 21.81
C ASP A 236 -2.19 6.20 20.96
N LEU A 237 -1.41 6.53 19.94
CA LEU A 237 -1.74 7.59 18.97
C LEU A 237 -3.13 7.37 18.35
N LYS A 238 -3.40 6.14 17.89
CA LYS A 238 -4.72 5.75 17.38
C LYS A 238 -5.81 5.95 18.43
N SER A 239 -5.63 5.43 19.65
CA SER A 239 -6.66 5.51 20.69
C SER A 239 -7.01 6.96 20.99
N ARG A 240 -5.99 7.80 21.23
CA ARG A 240 -6.17 9.21 21.55
C ARG A 240 -6.84 9.98 20.41
N PHE A 241 -6.49 9.65 19.16
CA PHE A 241 -7.13 10.27 18.00
C PHE A 241 -8.60 9.86 17.87
N LEU A 242 -8.93 8.56 18.03
CA LEU A 242 -10.31 8.09 17.99
C LEU A 242 -11.16 8.66 19.13
N ASP A 243 -10.56 8.84 20.32
CA ASP A 243 -11.21 9.49 21.45
C ASP A 243 -11.47 10.98 21.17
N PHE A 244 -10.51 11.67 20.53
CA PHE A 244 -10.64 13.08 20.14
C PHE A 244 -11.74 13.32 19.08
N LEU A 245 -11.97 12.38 18.17
CA LEU A 245 -12.98 12.54 17.12
C LEU A 245 -14.42 12.48 17.66
N GLU A 246 -14.64 11.98 18.88
CA GLU A 246 -15.96 11.86 19.51
C GLU A 246 -17.00 11.14 18.60
N LEU A 247 -16.56 10.17 17.80
CA LEU A 247 -17.42 9.42 16.88
C LEU A 247 -18.40 8.51 17.64
N GLU A 248 -19.57 8.29 17.03
CA GLU A 248 -20.52 7.26 17.47
C GLU A 248 -19.90 5.86 17.37
N ASP A 249 -20.38 4.92 18.21
CA ASP A 249 -19.77 3.58 18.36
C ASP A 249 -19.61 2.81 17.02
N GLU A 250 -20.58 2.93 16.12
CA GLU A 250 -20.55 2.27 14.81
C GLU A 250 -19.44 2.87 13.91
N GLU A 251 -19.41 4.20 13.77
CA GLU A 251 -18.41 4.92 12.98
C GLU A 251 -17.01 4.72 13.55
N ARG A 252 -16.88 4.81 14.87
CA ARG A 252 -15.64 4.52 15.59
C ARG A 252 -15.14 3.12 15.29
N SER A 253 -16.03 2.12 15.27
CA SER A 253 -15.64 0.74 14.95
C SER A 253 -15.16 0.59 13.51
N LYS A 254 -15.80 1.26 12.55
CA LYS A 254 -15.39 1.25 11.13
C LYS A 254 -14.00 1.87 10.96
N VAL A 255 -13.79 3.08 11.48
CA VAL A 255 -12.50 3.77 11.42
C VAL A 255 -11.43 2.96 12.13
N GLN A 256 -11.72 2.42 13.33
CA GLN A 256 -10.79 1.58 14.07
C GLN A 256 -10.33 0.35 13.27
N GLY A 257 -11.25 -0.31 12.54
CA GLY A 257 -10.94 -1.45 11.70
C GLY A 257 -9.88 -1.13 10.63
N ILE A 258 -10.00 0.03 9.97
CA ILE A 258 -9.02 0.50 8.99
C ILE A 258 -7.67 0.76 9.66
N PHE A 259 -7.63 1.47 10.78
CA PHE A 259 -6.39 1.72 11.50
C PHE A 259 -5.67 0.44 11.92
N ASP A 260 -6.41 -0.62 12.27
CA ASP A 260 -5.82 -1.90 12.64
C ASP A 260 -5.13 -2.62 11.47
N LEU A 261 -5.46 -2.27 10.22
CA LEU A 261 -4.73 -2.74 9.03
C LEU A 261 -3.33 -2.12 8.92
N PHE A 262 -3.18 -0.86 9.37
CA PHE A 262 -1.90 -0.14 9.37
C PHE A 262 -1.02 -0.49 10.58
N LYS A 263 -1.57 -1.16 11.59
CA LYS A 263 -0.86 -1.47 12.84
C LYS A 263 0.19 -2.56 12.67
N ARG A 264 1.41 -2.28 13.13
CA ARG A 264 2.46 -3.29 13.34
C ARG A 264 2.16 -4.10 14.61
N ARG A 265 2.09 -5.43 14.52
CA ARG A 265 2.23 -6.28 15.72
C ARG A 265 3.71 -6.31 16.10
N ARG A 266 4.03 -5.83 17.31
CA ARG A 266 5.35 -5.97 17.93
C ARG A 266 5.60 -7.44 18.28
#